data_AF-A0A7Y5GHX5-F1
#
_entry.id   AF-A0A7Y5GHX5-F1
#
_cell.length_a   1.000
_cell.length_b   1.000
_cell.length_c   1.000
_cell.angle_alpha   90.00
_cell.angle_beta   90.00
_cell.angle_gamma   90.00
#
_symmetry.space_group_name_H-M   'P 1'
#
loop_
_entity.id
_entity.type
_entity.pdbx_description
1 polymer ?
#
loop_
_entity_poly.entity_id
_entity_poly.type
_entity_poly.pdbx_seq_one_letter_code
_entity_poly.pdbx_strand_id
1 'polypeptide(L)'
;MTEEEYGNAYQRGFSLTVRFLVSKGLSYDSARETAQAAWAKGWERLGQLRNPSMILTWMNSIALNIHRSYIRREPLLQALPELSTPPKVNLAAIDVRRILRCCKHSDRMVLQRHYLEGYKVQEIAEQQGWTETAVRIRLLRARRTVGQRLGRKIKVNEANRRLVGRKAYDLRPATHMEHAA
;
A
#
# COMPACT_ATOMS: atom_id res chain seq x y z
N MET A 1 -26.61 0.15 -7.42
CA MET A 1 -25.83 0.01 -8.66
C MET A 1 -26.44 -1.14 -9.43
N THR A 2 -26.80 -0.93 -10.69
CA THR A 2 -27.48 -1.93 -11.53
C THR A 2 -26.48 -2.93 -12.13
N GLU A 3 -27.00 -4.01 -12.73
CA GLU A 3 -26.20 -5.00 -13.44
C GLU A 3 -25.43 -4.41 -14.62
N GLU A 4 -26.08 -3.57 -15.42
CA GLU A 4 -25.45 -2.87 -16.54
C GLU A 4 -24.34 -1.91 -16.08
N GLU A 5 -24.58 -1.16 -15.00
CA GLU A 5 -23.56 -0.30 -14.41
C GLU A 5 -22.34 -1.11 -13.96
N TYR A 6 -22.55 -2.32 -13.43
CA TYR A 6 -21.47 -3.21 -12.99
C TYR A 6 -20.71 -3.80 -14.16
N GLY A 7 -21.42 -4.26 -15.20
CA GLY A 7 -20.80 -4.72 -16.44
C GLY A 7 -19.90 -3.64 -17.05
N ASN A 8 -20.37 -2.40 -17.11
CA ASN A 8 -19.59 -1.26 -17.59
C ASN A 8 -18.39 -0.92 -16.69
N ALA A 9 -18.53 -1.08 -15.38
CA ALA A 9 -17.41 -0.92 -14.45
C ALA A 9 -16.37 -2.04 -14.61
N TYR A 10 -16.82 -3.27 -14.82
CA TYR A 10 -15.97 -4.45 -15.05
C TYR A 10 -15.12 -4.27 -16.31
N GLN A 11 -15.74 -3.95 -17.44
CA GLN A 11 -15.04 -3.79 -18.73
C GLN A 11 -13.93 -2.72 -18.64
N ARG A 12 -14.19 -1.61 -17.95
CA ARG A 12 -13.21 -0.53 -17.78
C ARG A 12 -12.18 -0.79 -16.68
N GLY A 13 -12.59 -1.47 -15.62
CA GLY A 13 -11.82 -1.62 -14.38
C GLY A 13 -10.99 -2.89 -14.29
N PHE A 14 -11.31 -3.94 -15.04
CA PHE A 14 -10.63 -5.23 -14.95
C PHE A 14 -9.13 -5.12 -15.26
N SER A 15 -8.78 -4.56 -16.42
CA SER A 15 -7.38 -4.37 -16.83
C SER A 15 -6.59 -3.47 -15.87
N LEU A 16 -7.25 -2.47 -15.27
CA LEU A 16 -6.65 -1.62 -14.24
C LEU A 16 -6.40 -2.39 -12.94
N THR A 17 -7.30 -3.30 -12.57
CA THR A 17 -7.15 -4.18 -11.41
C THR A 17 -5.99 -5.15 -11.61
N VAL A 18 -5.87 -5.75 -12.79
CA VAL A 18 -4.74 -6.64 -13.15
C VAL A 18 -3.42 -5.88 -13.07
N ARG A 19 -3.33 -4.70 -13.69
CA ARG A 19 -2.13 -3.86 -13.65
C ARG A 19 -1.78 -3.42 -12.23
N PHE A 20 -2.78 -3.10 -11.42
CA PHE A 20 -2.61 -2.80 -10.01
C PHE A 20 -1.99 -4.00 -9.27
N LEU A 21 -2.49 -5.21 -9.47
CA LEU A 21 -1.96 -6.43 -8.83
C LEU A 21 -0.53 -6.76 -9.29
N VAL A 22 -0.24 -6.63 -10.59
CA VAL A 22 1.14 -6.79 -11.10
C VAL A 22 2.08 -5.79 -10.42
N SER A 23 1.64 -4.53 -10.22
CA SER A 23 2.42 -3.54 -9.45
C SER A 23 2.61 -3.89 -7.97
N LYS A 24 1.88 -4.88 -7.44
CA LYS A 24 2.02 -5.44 -6.09
C LYS A 24 2.87 -6.71 -6.01
N GLY A 25 3.39 -7.19 -7.13
CA GLY A 25 4.34 -8.30 -7.20
C GLY A 25 3.74 -9.64 -7.65
N LEU A 26 2.50 -9.68 -8.13
CA LEU A 26 1.94 -10.88 -8.75
C LEU A 26 2.49 -11.04 -10.17
N SER A 27 2.66 -12.30 -10.61
CA SER A 27 2.79 -12.62 -12.02
C SER A 27 1.53 -12.16 -12.78
N TYR A 28 1.64 -11.96 -14.09
CA TYR A 28 0.51 -11.52 -14.90
C TYR A 28 -0.68 -12.49 -14.83
N ASP A 29 -0.40 -13.80 -14.89
CA ASP A 29 -1.44 -14.84 -14.85
C ASP A 29 -2.14 -14.87 -13.48
N SER A 30 -1.39 -14.90 -12.38
CA SER A 30 -1.97 -14.87 -11.03
C SER A 30 -2.72 -13.55 -10.76
N ALA A 31 -2.26 -12.44 -11.34
CA ALA A 31 -2.96 -11.15 -11.26
C ALA A 31 -4.29 -11.19 -12.00
N ARG A 32 -4.36 -11.82 -13.18
CA ARG A 32 -5.59 -11.99 -13.96
C ARG A 32 -6.60 -12.86 -13.22
N GLU A 33 -6.16 -14.01 -12.70
CA GLU A 33 -7.01 -14.90 -11.89
C GLU A 33 -7.53 -14.22 -10.63
N THR A 34 -6.65 -13.53 -9.89
CA THR A 34 -7.02 -12.79 -8.68
C THR A 34 -7.99 -11.66 -8.98
N ALA A 35 -7.81 -10.93 -10.10
CA ALA A 35 -8.73 -9.90 -10.53
C ALA A 35 -10.11 -10.51 -10.86
N GLN A 36 -10.15 -11.63 -11.59
CA GLN A 36 -11.41 -12.31 -11.92
C GLN A 36 -12.16 -12.74 -10.65
N ALA A 37 -11.46 -13.37 -9.70
CA ALA A 37 -12.04 -13.75 -8.42
C ALA A 37 -12.54 -12.53 -7.63
N ALA A 38 -11.82 -11.40 -7.69
CA ALA A 38 -12.24 -10.16 -7.04
C ALA A 38 -13.53 -9.60 -7.64
N TRP A 39 -13.62 -9.54 -8.97
CA TRP A 39 -14.80 -9.03 -9.68
C TRP A 39 -16.01 -9.95 -9.54
N ALA A 40 -15.83 -11.28 -9.50
CA ALA A 40 -16.92 -12.21 -9.17
C ALA A 40 -17.42 -11.99 -7.74
N LYS A 41 -16.51 -11.93 -6.76
CA LYS A 41 -16.86 -11.72 -5.34
C LYS A 41 -17.40 -10.32 -5.04
N GLY A 42 -16.99 -9.33 -5.81
CA GLY A 42 -17.49 -7.96 -5.75
C GLY A 42 -18.96 -7.88 -6.17
N TRP A 43 -19.36 -8.68 -7.16
CA TRP A 43 -20.76 -8.75 -7.60
C TRP A 43 -21.67 -9.29 -6.50
N GLU A 44 -21.28 -10.40 -5.87
CA GLU A 44 -22.01 -10.99 -4.73
C GLU A 44 -22.18 -10.02 -3.55
N ARG A 45 -21.24 -9.07 -3.40
CA ARG A 45 -21.18 -8.15 -2.27
C ARG A 45 -21.55 -6.72 -2.64
N LEU A 46 -22.21 -6.52 -3.78
CA LEU A 46 -22.48 -5.20 -4.32
C LEU A 46 -23.24 -4.30 -3.33
N GLY A 47 -24.11 -4.87 -2.50
CA GLY A 47 -24.82 -4.15 -1.44
C GLY A 47 -23.94 -3.52 -0.36
N GLN A 48 -22.66 -3.89 -0.26
CA GLN A 48 -21.69 -3.28 0.66
C GLN A 48 -21.04 -2.02 0.09
N LEU A 49 -21.19 -1.77 -1.22
CA LEU A 49 -20.63 -0.60 -1.88
C LEU A 49 -21.47 0.64 -1.57
N ARG A 50 -20.98 1.47 -0.65
CA ARG A 50 -21.67 2.70 -0.23
C ARG A 50 -21.70 3.78 -1.30
N ASN A 51 -20.68 3.84 -2.16
CA ASN A 51 -20.57 4.84 -3.21
C ASN A 51 -20.14 4.17 -4.53
N PRO A 52 -21.02 4.15 -5.56
CA PRO A 52 -20.72 3.55 -6.86
C PRO A 52 -19.46 4.09 -7.54
N SER A 53 -19.13 5.38 -7.37
CA SER A 53 -17.94 5.98 -7.99
C SER A 53 -16.62 5.40 -7.46
N MET A 54 -16.65 4.76 -6.29
CA MET A 54 -15.48 4.14 -5.67
C MET A 54 -15.28 2.67 -6.06
N ILE A 55 -16.06 2.15 -7.01
CA ILE A 55 -16.05 0.72 -7.36
C ILE A 55 -14.65 0.18 -7.64
N LEU A 56 -13.81 0.89 -8.39
CA LEU A 56 -12.46 0.42 -8.70
C LEU A 56 -11.57 0.34 -7.45
N THR A 57 -11.67 1.34 -6.56
CA THR A 57 -10.91 1.35 -5.30
C THR A 57 -11.39 0.24 -4.37
N TRP A 58 -12.70 0.05 -4.29
CA TRP A 58 -13.31 -1.04 -3.54
C TRP A 58 -12.90 -2.41 -4.09
N MET A 59 -12.90 -2.57 -5.42
CA MET A 59 -12.47 -3.80 -6.09
C MET A 59 -11.00 -4.12 -5.82
N ASN A 60 -10.12 -3.13 -5.94
CA ASN A 60 -8.70 -3.27 -5.60
C ASN A 60 -8.50 -3.70 -4.14
N SER A 61 -9.38 -3.29 -3.22
CA SER A 61 -9.35 -3.75 -1.83
C SER A 61 -9.71 -5.22 -1.70
N ILE A 62 -10.71 -5.70 -2.45
CA ILE A 62 -11.11 -7.12 -2.48
C ILE A 62 -9.97 -7.96 -3.07
N ALA A 63 -9.45 -7.55 -4.24
CA ALA A 63 -8.36 -8.23 -4.92
C ALA A 63 -7.12 -8.37 -4.05
N LEU A 64 -6.74 -7.28 -3.36
CA LEU A 64 -5.60 -7.30 -2.45
C LEU A 64 -5.83 -8.19 -1.23
N ASN A 65 -7.07 -8.30 -0.75
CA ASN A 65 -7.40 -9.22 0.33
C ASN A 65 -7.34 -10.69 -0.12
N ILE A 66 -7.75 -11.00 -1.36
CA ILE A 66 -7.61 -12.34 -1.94
C ILE A 66 -6.13 -12.69 -2.03
N HIS A 67 -5.31 -11.82 -2.61
CA HIS A 67 -3.88 -12.03 -2.74
C HIS A 67 -3.19 -12.25 -1.38
N ARG A 68 -3.49 -11.42 -0.38
CA ARG A 68 -2.98 -11.60 0.99
C ARG A 68 -3.41 -12.93 1.61
N SER A 69 -4.65 -13.35 1.36
CA SER A 69 -5.14 -14.64 1.86
C SER A 69 -4.42 -15.82 1.20
N TYR A 70 -4.00 -15.68 -0.06
CA TYR A 70 -3.21 -16.68 -0.77
C TYR A 70 -1.79 -16.76 -0.19
N ILE A 71 -1.10 -15.62 -0.07
CA ILE A 71 0.22 -15.54 0.58
C ILE A 71 0.20 -16.12 2.00
N ARG A 72 -0.89 -15.93 2.76
CA ARG A 72 -0.97 -16.53 4.10
C ARG A 72 -1.05 -18.05 4.09
N ARG A 73 -1.64 -18.64 3.05
CA ARG A 73 -1.81 -20.10 2.89
C ARG A 73 -0.55 -20.76 2.32
N GLU A 74 0.22 -20.03 1.52
CA GLU A 74 1.41 -20.51 0.83
C GLU A 74 2.55 -21.03 1.75
N PRO A 75 2.94 -20.37 2.87
CA PRO A 75 4.01 -20.85 3.74
C PRO A 75 3.60 -22.06 4.60
N LEU A 76 2.33 -22.48 4.59
CA LEU A 76 1.96 -23.79 5.16
C LEU A 76 2.43 -24.95 4.25
N LEU A 77 2.81 -24.66 2.99
CA LEU A 77 3.09 -25.67 1.97
C LEU A 77 4.52 -25.62 1.40
N GLN A 78 5.40 -24.72 1.86
CA GLN A 78 6.79 -24.65 1.40
C GLN A 78 7.80 -24.73 2.55
N ALA A 79 8.82 -25.56 2.36
CA ALA A 79 10.05 -25.55 3.15
C ALA A 79 10.75 -24.18 2.98
N LEU A 80 11.27 -23.65 4.10
CA LEU A 80 11.93 -22.34 4.17
C LEU A 80 13.11 -22.26 3.18
N PRO A 81 13.21 -21.21 2.33
CA PRO A 81 14.41 -20.97 1.56
C PRO A 81 15.53 -20.45 2.47
N GLU A 82 16.74 -21.01 2.33
CA GLU A 82 17.96 -20.48 2.93
C GLU A 82 18.26 -19.09 2.37
N LEU A 83 18.07 -18.06 3.20
CA LEU A 83 18.33 -16.67 2.86
C LEU A 83 19.85 -16.37 2.89
N SER A 84 20.56 -16.72 1.82
CA SER A 84 21.95 -16.29 1.61
C SER A 84 22.01 -15.08 0.67
N THR A 85 21.62 -13.90 1.18
CA THR A 85 21.98 -12.62 0.53
C THR A 85 22.48 -11.60 1.56
N PRO A 86 23.62 -10.93 1.32
CA PRO A 86 24.09 -9.88 2.21
C PRO A 86 23.10 -8.69 2.18
N PRO A 87 22.82 -8.06 3.34
CA PRO A 87 21.78 -7.05 3.45
C PRO A 87 22.18 -5.80 2.66
N LYS A 88 21.58 -5.60 1.49
CA LYS A 88 21.57 -4.28 0.84
C LYS A 88 20.79 -3.32 1.75
N VAL A 89 21.41 -2.19 2.10
CA VAL A 89 20.81 -1.15 2.94
C VAL A 89 19.58 -0.57 2.23
N ASN A 90 18.40 -1.05 2.58
CA ASN A 90 17.15 -0.58 2.03
C ASN A 90 16.68 0.67 2.81
N LEU A 91 16.99 1.86 2.27
CA LEU A 91 16.61 3.15 2.85
C LEU A 91 15.09 3.26 3.10
N ALA A 92 14.26 2.68 2.23
CA ALA A 92 12.81 2.66 2.42
C ALA A 92 12.40 1.81 3.63
N ALA A 93 13.05 0.65 3.82
CA ALA A 93 12.81 -0.21 4.99
C ALA A 93 13.24 0.47 6.31
N ILE A 94 14.34 1.22 6.30
CA ILE A 94 14.81 2.01 7.45
C ILE A 94 13.78 3.09 7.81
N ASP A 95 13.26 3.78 6.80
CA ASP A 95 12.26 4.83 6.99
C ASP A 95 10.93 4.29 7.52
N VAL A 96 10.46 3.16 7.01
CA VAL A 96 9.29 2.46 7.54
C VAL A 96 9.51 2.07 9.00
N ARG A 97 10.66 1.48 9.36
CA ARG A 97 10.99 1.13 10.76
C ARG A 97 10.99 2.36 11.67
N ARG A 98 11.51 3.50 11.20
CA ARG A 98 11.51 4.77 11.97
C ARG A 98 10.09 5.32 12.16
N ILE A 99 9.23 5.23 11.15
CA ILE A 99 7.84 5.69 11.24
C ILE A 99 7.02 4.80 12.17
N LEU A 100 7.19 3.48 12.06
CA LEU A 100 6.51 2.52 12.93
C LEU A 100 6.92 2.70 14.39
N ARG A 101 8.17 3.09 14.68
CA ARG A 101 8.66 3.40 16.03
C ARG A 101 7.83 4.44 16.78
N CYS A 102 7.13 5.31 16.06
CA CYS A 102 6.31 6.37 16.65
C CYS A 102 4.88 5.91 16.98
N CYS A 103 4.48 4.72 16.56
CA CYS A 103 3.22 4.11 16.98
C CYS A 103 3.41 3.48 18.36
N LYS A 104 2.36 3.54 19.20
CA LYS A 104 2.29 2.75 20.44
C LYS A 104 2.50 1.27 20.11
N HIS A 105 3.06 0.52 21.05
CA HIS A 105 3.44 -0.89 20.82
C HIS A 105 2.26 -1.73 20.31
N SER A 106 1.10 -1.65 20.98
CA SER A 106 -0.11 -2.36 20.57
C SER A 106 -0.64 -1.93 19.20
N ASP A 107 -0.55 -0.64 18.85
CA ASP A 107 -1.00 -0.12 17.55
C ASP A 107 -0.09 -0.60 16.41
N ARG A 108 1.23 -0.61 16.65
CA ARG A 108 2.22 -1.16 15.71
C ARG A 108 2.01 -2.65 15.48
N MET A 109 1.81 -3.41 16.56
CA MET A 109 1.60 -4.85 16.50
C MET A 109 0.38 -5.18 15.65
N VAL A 110 -0.76 -4.52 15.90
CA VAL A 110 -1.98 -4.77 15.10
C VAL A 110 -1.76 -4.41 13.63
N LEU A 111 -1.05 -3.31 13.34
CA LEU A 111 -0.71 -2.91 11.97
C LEU A 111 0.20 -3.94 11.29
N GLN A 112 1.22 -4.44 11.99
CA GLN A 112 2.11 -5.49 11.49
C GLN A 112 1.35 -6.79 11.25
N ARG A 113 0.61 -7.30 12.25
CA ARG A 113 -0.17 -8.54 12.12
C ARG A 113 -1.15 -8.47 10.96
N HIS A 114 -1.81 -7.33 10.78
CA HIS A 114 -2.81 -7.18 9.74
C HIS A 114 -2.21 -7.01 8.33
N TYR A 115 -1.16 -6.19 8.17
CA TYR A 115 -0.64 -5.82 6.85
C TYR A 115 0.59 -6.61 6.42
N LEU A 116 1.43 -7.08 7.35
CA LEU A 116 2.64 -7.85 7.05
C LEU A 116 2.40 -9.36 7.19
N GLU A 117 1.69 -9.77 8.24
CA GLU A 117 1.42 -11.20 8.51
C GLU A 117 0.06 -11.66 7.97
N GLY A 118 -0.80 -10.74 7.52
CA GLY A 118 -2.06 -11.05 6.84
C GLY A 118 -3.20 -11.55 7.74
N TYR A 119 -3.12 -11.36 9.06
CA TYR A 119 -4.20 -11.74 9.97
C TYR A 119 -5.45 -10.88 9.79
N LYS A 120 -6.63 -11.50 9.90
CA LYS A 120 -7.92 -10.81 9.94
C LYS A 120 -8.13 -10.17 11.30
N VAL A 121 -9.01 -9.16 11.34
CA VAL A 121 -9.38 -8.45 12.58
C VAL A 121 -9.87 -9.41 13.67
N GLN A 122 -10.63 -10.43 13.29
CA GLN A 122 -11.20 -11.42 14.21
C GLN A 122 -10.09 -12.28 14.84
N GLU A 123 -9.17 -12.78 14.03
CA GLU A 123 -8.04 -13.61 14.49
C GLU A 123 -7.10 -12.81 15.39
N ILE A 124 -6.88 -11.52 15.11
CA ILE A 124 -6.10 -10.64 15.98
C ILE A 124 -6.84 -10.39 17.30
N ALA A 125 -8.17 -10.26 17.26
CA ALA A 125 -9.00 -10.05 18.43
C ALA A 125 -8.92 -11.28 19.37
N GLU A 126 -9.10 -12.47 18.81
CA GLU A 126 -8.98 -13.76 19.51
C GLU A 126 -7.59 -13.97 20.10
N GLN A 127 -6.52 -13.82 19.29
CA GLN A 127 -5.14 -14.01 19.74
C GLN A 127 -4.68 -13.03 20.83
N GLN A 128 -5.38 -11.90 21.00
CA GLN A 128 -4.99 -10.85 21.95
C GLN A 128 -5.99 -10.66 23.09
N GLY A 129 -7.08 -11.44 23.12
CA GLY A 129 -8.15 -11.29 24.10
C GLY A 129 -8.84 -9.91 24.01
N TRP A 130 -8.94 -9.34 22.81
CA TRP A 130 -9.56 -8.03 22.58
C TRP A 130 -10.88 -8.17 21.82
N THR A 131 -11.70 -7.13 21.85
CA THR A 131 -12.86 -7.03 20.96
C THR A 131 -12.40 -6.63 19.55
N GLU A 132 -13.13 -7.09 18.51
CA GLU A 132 -12.85 -6.69 17.13
C GLU A 132 -12.89 -5.17 16.96
N THR A 133 -13.81 -4.48 17.65
CA THR A 133 -13.92 -3.01 17.65
C THR A 133 -12.63 -2.38 18.18
N ALA A 134 -12.06 -2.92 19.25
CA ALA A 134 -10.81 -2.42 19.79
C ALA A 134 -9.63 -2.64 18.81
N VAL A 135 -9.60 -3.76 18.08
CA VAL A 135 -8.63 -4.00 16.99
C VAL A 135 -8.81 -2.99 15.85
N ARG A 136 -10.05 -2.72 15.40
CA ARG A 136 -10.36 -1.73 14.36
C ARG A 136 -9.93 -0.31 14.77
N ILE A 137 -10.17 0.08 16.02
CA ILE A 137 -9.74 1.38 16.57
C ILE A 137 -8.22 1.50 16.58
N ARG A 138 -7.50 0.45 17.01
CA ARG A 138 -6.03 0.41 16.99
C ARG A 138 -5.49 0.52 15.57
N LEU A 139 -6.06 -0.21 14.60
CA LEU A 139 -5.71 -0.08 13.18
C LEU A 139 -5.92 1.34 12.67
N LEU A 140 -7.05 1.97 13.01
CA LEU A 140 -7.35 3.34 12.59
C LEU A 140 -6.32 4.33 13.16
N ARG A 141 -6.01 4.24 14.46
CA ARG A 141 -5.00 5.08 15.11
C ARG A 141 -3.63 4.88 14.49
N ALA A 142 -3.19 3.63 14.33
CA ALA A 142 -1.92 3.29 13.71
C ALA A 142 -1.80 3.88 12.30
N ARG A 143 -2.84 3.73 11.46
CA ARG A 143 -2.87 4.30 10.10
C ARG A 143 -2.78 5.82 10.09
N ARG A 144 -3.47 6.51 11.01
CA ARG A 144 -3.41 7.98 11.12
C ARG A 144 -2.01 8.44 11.50
N THR A 145 -1.38 7.81 12.49
CA THR A 145 -0.02 8.15 12.93
C THR A 145 1.00 7.94 11.80
N VAL A 146 0.91 6.81 11.10
CA VAL A 146 1.78 6.51 9.96
C VAL A 146 1.54 7.49 8.80
N GLY A 147 0.27 7.76 8.45
CA GLY A 147 -0.11 8.66 7.36
C GLY A 147 0.34 10.10 7.58
N GLN A 148 0.18 10.65 8.78
CA GLN A 148 0.66 12.00 9.11
C GLN A 148 2.17 12.14 8.94
N ARG A 149 2.93 11.12 9.37
CA ARG A 149 4.40 11.11 9.29
C ARG A 149 4.89 10.96 7.85
N LEU A 150 4.26 10.07 7.07
CA LEU A 150 4.55 9.92 5.64
C LEU A 150 4.23 11.21 4.87
N GLY A 151 3.05 11.80 5.10
CA GLY A 151 2.65 13.06 4.46
C GLY A 151 3.61 14.22 4.77
N ARG A 152 4.11 14.33 6.01
CA ARG A 152 5.13 15.32 6.38
C ARG A 152 6.46 15.08 5.67
N LYS A 153 6.92 13.83 5.58
CA LYS A 153 8.16 13.48 4.87
C LYS A 153 8.09 13.70 3.36
N ILE A 154 6.96 13.36 2.72
CA ILE A 154 6.74 13.58 1.28
C ILE A 154 6.83 15.09 0.98
N LYS A 155 6.14 15.93 1.77
CA LYS A 155 6.20 17.39 1.62
C LYS A 155 7.62 17.97 1.80
N VAL A 156 8.38 17.48 2.79
CA VAL A 156 9.78 17.92 3.01
C VAL A 156 10.68 17.48 1.86
N ASN A 157 10.50 16.28 1.32
CA ASN A 157 11.29 15.80 0.19
C ASN A 157 10.99 16.58 -1.10
N GLU A 158 9.71 16.90 -1.37
CA GLU A 158 9.32 17.77 -2.48
C GLU A 158 9.86 19.20 -2.31
N ALA A 159 9.80 19.76 -1.10
CA ALA A 159 10.38 21.07 -0.80
C ALA A 159 11.91 21.08 -1.01
N ASN A 160 12.61 20.03 -0.54
CA ASN A 160 14.05 19.88 -0.76
C ASN A 160 14.40 19.75 -2.24
N ARG A 161 13.62 19.00 -3.04
CA ARG A 161 13.79 18.94 -4.50
C ARG A 161 13.61 20.30 -5.17
N ARG A 162 12.62 21.09 -4.73
CA ARG A 162 12.40 22.46 -5.26
C ARG A 162 13.52 23.43 -4.89
N LEU A 163 14.12 23.28 -3.70
CA LEU A 163 15.26 24.08 -3.26
C LEU A 163 16.55 23.72 -4.01
N VAL A 164 16.80 22.44 -4.27
CA VAL A 164 17.93 21.98 -5.07
C VAL A 164 17.80 22.43 -6.53
N GLY A 165 16.58 22.44 -7.08
CA GLY A 165 16.31 22.98 -8.42
C GLY A 165 16.50 24.50 -8.55
N ARG A 166 16.39 25.28 -7.46
CA ARG A 166 16.66 26.73 -7.48
C ARG A 166 18.14 27.08 -7.39
N LYS A 167 18.93 26.33 -6.61
CA LYS A 167 20.39 26.54 -6.52
C LYS A 167 21.15 26.27 -7.82
N ALA A 168 20.54 25.58 -8.78
CA ALA A 168 21.15 25.33 -10.09
C ALA A 168 21.16 26.58 -11.01
N TYR A 169 20.40 27.64 -10.69
CA TYR A 169 20.33 28.85 -11.53
C TYR A 169 21.19 30.03 -11.01
N ASP A 170 21.72 29.96 -9.78
CA ASP A 170 22.49 31.06 -9.16
C ASP A 170 24.03 30.91 -9.31
N LEU A 171 24.50 30.00 -10.18
CA LEU A 171 25.92 29.84 -10.53
C LEU A 171 26.13 30.08 -12.03
N ARG A 172 25.88 31.31 -12.50
CA ARG A 172 26.54 31.84 -13.71
C ARG A 172 27.69 32.74 -13.25
N PRO A 173 28.93 32.50 -13.68
CA PRO A 173 30.03 33.41 -13.37
C PRO A 173 29.78 34.74 -14.09
N ALA A 174 29.92 35.84 -13.37
CA ALA A 174 30.01 37.17 -13.94
C ALA A 174 31.26 37.23 -14.82
N THR A 175 31.10 37.08 -16.13
CA THR A 175 32.13 37.43 -17.11
C THR A 175 32.31 38.94 -17.04
N HIS A 176 33.37 39.36 -16.35
CA HIS A 176 33.88 40.72 -16.39
C HIS A 176 34.13 41.10 -17.85
N MET A 177 33.51 42.21 -18.26
CA MET A 177 33.99 43.00 -19.38
C MET A 177 35.38 43.53 -19.03
N GLU A 178 36.39 43.17 -19.80
CA GLU A 178 37.62 43.97 -19.95
C GLU A 178 37.76 44.38 -21.41
N HIS A 179 37.80 45.70 -21.58
CA HIS A 179 38.12 46.43 -22.80
C HIS A 179 39.65 46.48 -23.03
N ALA A 180 40.02 46.82 -24.28
CA ALA A 180 41.33 47.22 -24.82
C ALA A 180 42.26 46.06 -25.25
N ALA A 181 42.89 46.07 -26.43
CA ALA A 181 43.16 47.12 -27.42
C ALA A 181 43.13 46.57 -28.85
#